data_AF-A0A4Y2LRU0-F1
#
_entry.id   AF-A0A4Y2LRU0-F1
#
_cell.length_a   1.000
_cell.length_b   1.000
_cell.length_c   1.000
_cell.angle_alpha   90.00
_cell.angle_beta   90.00
_cell.angle_gamma   90.00
#
_symmetry.space_group_name_H-M   'P 1'
#
loop_
_entity.id
_entity.type
_entity.pdbx_description
1 polymer ?
#
loop_
_entity_poly.entity_id
_entity_poly.type
_entity_poly.pdbx_seq_one_letter_code
_entity_poly.pdbx_strand_id
1 'polypeptide(L)'
;MENDANPHSALIQPMDQNVIQNINLGYRKLLLTNILNDPVHNENLEKTLKNVNLKDVVFSLAICWASVSTLLINKSWKDLLPNII
;
A
#
# COMPACT_ATOMS: atom_id res chain seq x y z
N MET A 1 9.38 -13.41 -6.90
CA MET A 1 8.85 -12.94 -8.19
C MET A 1 9.42 -11.56 -8.42
N GLU A 2 10.37 -11.47 -9.33
CA GLU A 2 10.97 -10.21 -9.77
C GLU A 2 9.91 -9.50 -10.61
N ASN A 3 9.56 -8.27 -10.25
CA ASN A 3 8.54 -7.50 -10.95
C ASN A 3 9.17 -7.00 -12.26
N ASP A 4 8.67 -7.44 -13.41
CA ASP A 4 9.02 -6.97 -14.76
C ASP A 4 8.53 -5.53 -14.96
N ALA A 5 8.98 -4.62 -14.12
CA ALA A 5 8.59 -3.23 -14.15
C ALA A 5 9.25 -2.56 -15.37
N ASN A 6 8.44 -1.92 -16.21
CA ASN A 6 8.93 -1.18 -17.37
C ASN A 6 10.01 -0.16 -16.90
N PRO A 7 11.26 -0.26 -17.39
CA PRO A 7 12.37 0.57 -16.91
C PRO A 7 12.12 2.08 -17.14
N HIS A 8 11.28 2.43 -18.12
CA HIS A 8 10.89 3.83 -18.34
C HIS A 8 10.04 4.41 -17.21
N SER A 9 9.19 3.61 -16.56
CA SER A 9 8.31 4.08 -15.49
C SER A 9 9.09 4.35 -14.19
N ALA A 10 10.16 3.59 -13.92
CA ALA A 10 11.00 3.74 -12.73
C ALA A 10 11.70 5.11 -12.70
N LEU A 11 12.19 5.55 -13.86
CA LEU A 11 12.90 6.81 -14.02
C LEU A 11 11.99 8.03 -13.89
N ILE A 12 10.71 7.91 -14.27
CA ILE A 12 9.76 9.02 -14.26
C ILE A 12 9.03 9.09 -12.90
N GLN A 13 8.70 7.94 -12.31
CA GLN A 13 7.93 7.86 -11.06
C GLN A 13 8.47 6.73 -10.14
N PRO A 14 9.64 6.92 -9.52
CA PRO A 14 10.32 5.90 -8.72
C PRO A 14 9.46 5.38 -7.53
N MET A 15 8.63 6.25 -6.96
CA MET A 15 7.73 5.92 -5.85
C MET A 15 6.55 5.02 -6.26
N ASP A 16 6.12 5.08 -7.52
CA ASP A 16 4.94 4.37 -8.01
C ASP A 16 5.20 2.86 -8.13
N GLN A 17 6.47 2.46 -8.31
CA GLN A 17 6.81 1.06 -8.60
C GLN A 17 6.82 0.17 -7.36
N ASN A 18 7.48 0.57 -6.27
CA ASN A 18 7.54 -0.30 -5.08
C ASN A 18 6.75 0.31 -3.92
N VAL A 19 6.92 1.59 -3.63
CA VAL A 19 6.38 2.19 -2.41
C VAL A 19 4.85 2.30 -2.47
N ILE A 20 4.29 2.98 -3.48
CA ILE A 20 2.84 3.17 -3.59
C ILE A 20 2.12 1.84 -3.84
N GLN A 21 2.70 0.94 -4.63
CA GLN A 21 2.15 -0.41 -4.81
C GLN A 21 2.06 -1.19 -3.48
N ASN A 22 3.08 -1.10 -2.62
CA ASN A 22 3.05 -1.75 -1.31
C ASN A 22 2.03 -1.11 -0.38
N ILE A 23 1.91 0.22 -0.38
CA ILE A 23 0.89 0.93 0.40
C ILE A 23 -0.52 0.50 -0.05
N ASN A 24 -0.77 0.45 -1.36
CA ASN A 24 -2.04 -0.01 -1.92
C ASN A 24 -2.36 -1.46 -1.54
N LEU A 25 -1.36 -2.35 -1.60
CA LEU A 25 -1.52 -3.74 -1.21
C LEU A 25 -1.79 -3.89 0.29
N GLY A 26 -1.04 -3.16 1.13
CA GLY A 26 -1.23 -3.13 2.58
C GLY A 26 -2.62 -2.63 2.96
N TYR A 27 -3.08 -1.56 2.30
CA TYR A 27 -4.41 -1.00 2.53
C TYR A 27 -5.51 -2.01 2.21
N ARG A 28 -5.43 -2.68 1.05
CA ARG A 28 -6.39 -3.73 0.67
C ARG A 28 -6.40 -4.88 1.66
N LYS A 29 -5.23 -5.33 2.14
CA LYS A 29 -5.14 -6.37 3.18
C LYS A 29 -5.82 -5.92 4.47
N LEU A 30 -5.52 -4.71 4.95
CA LEU A 30 -6.12 -4.18 6.18
C LEU A 30 -7.64 -4.05 6.05
N LEU A 31 -8.12 -3.54 4.92
CA LEU A 31 -9.55 -3.43 4.64
C LEU A 31 -10.24 -4.80 4.67
N LEU A 32 -9.66 -5.81 4.00
CA LEU A 32 -10.19 -7.17 4.01
C LEU A 32 -10.17 -7.79 5.41
N THR A 33 -9.11 -7.58 6.18
CA THR A 33 -9.02 -8.03 7.57
C THR A 33 -10.11 -7.38 8.43
N ASN A 34 -10.36 -6.08 8.27
CA ASN A 34 -11.43 -5.39 9.00
C ASN A 34 -12.82 -5.93 8.65
N ILE A 35 -13.05 -6.25 7.36
CA ILE A 35 -14.31 -6.88 6.91
C ILE A 35 -14.48 -8.28 7.50
N LEU A 36 -13.41 -9.10 7.52
CA LEU A 36 -13.47 -10.47 8.04
C LEU A 36 -13.60 -10.53 9.56
N ASN A 37 -13.06 -9.53 10.28
CA ASN A 37 -13.13 -9.43 11.73
C ASN A 37 -14.40 -8.74 12.23
N ASP A 38 -15.29 -8.30 11.33
CA ASP A 38 -16.55 -7.67 11.74
C ASP A 38 -17.38 -8.66 12.57
N PRO A 39 -17.67 -8.35 13.84
CA PRO A 39 -18.45 -9.24 14.72
C PRO A 39 -19.88 -9.44 14.22
N VAL A 40 -20.37 -8.56 13.34
CA VAL A 40 -21.61 -8.76 12.61
C VAL A 40 -21.29 -9.66 11.41
N HIS A 41 -21.08 -10.95 11.69
CA HIS A 41 -20.73 -12.02 10.73
C HIS A 41 -21.71 -12.22 9.55
N ASN A 42 -22.66 -11.31 9.34
CA ASN A 42 -23.67 -11.40 8.31
C ASN A 42 -24.03 -10.04 7.67
N GLU A 43 -23.29 -8.96 7.95
CA GLU A 43 -23.39 -7.76 7.11
C GLU A 43 -22.66 -8.01 5.79
N ASN A 44 -23.30 -7.63 4.67
CA ASN A 44 -22.66 -7.79 3.37
C ASN A 44 -21.51 -6.77 3.24
N LEU A 45 -20.58 -7.07 2.32
CA LEU A 45 -19.43 -6.21 2.00
C LEU A 45 -19.81 -4.74 1.74
N GLU A 46 -20.95 -4.49 1.10
CA GLU A 46 -21.41 -3.14 0.76
C GLU A 46 -21.70 -2.29 2.01
N LYS A 47 -22.29 -2.88 3.05
CA LYS A 47 -22.59 -2.17 4.30
C LYS A 47 -21.31 -1.84 5.07
N THR A 48 -20.42 -2.81 5.24
CA THR A 48 -19.13 -2.58 5.90
C THR A 48 -18.32 -1.49 5.19
N LEU A 49 -18.30 -1.50 3.85
CA LEU A 49 -17.62 -0.47 3.07
C LEU A 49 -18.27 0.92 3.20
N LYS A 50 -19.59 1.01 3.36
CA LYS A 50 -20.27 2.30 3.63
C LYS A 50 -19.95 2.88 5.01
N ASN A 51 -19.59 2.03 5.97
CA ASN A 51 -19.21 2.47 7.31
C ASN A 51 -17.77 2.98 7.39
N VAL A 52 -16.92 2.65 6.41
CA VAL A 52 -15.55 3.19 6.31
C VAL A 52 -15.62 4.69 6.07
N ASN A 53 -15.07 5.46 7.00
CA ASN A 53 -15.01 6.92 6.90
C ASN A 53 -13.57 7.41 6.63
N LEU A 54 -13.43 8.72 6.42
CA LEU A 54 -12.12 9.32 6.11
C LEU A 54 -11.08 9.10 7.22
N LYS A 55 -11.48 9.08 8.49
CA LYS A 55 -10.57 8.80 9.60
C LYS A 55 -9.99 7.39 9.44
N ASP A 56 -10.83 6.39 9.20
CA ASP A 56 -10.37 5.00 9.04
C ASP A 56 -9.40 4.85 7.87
N VAL A 57 -9.67 5.55 6.77
CA VAL A 57 -8.79 5.58 5.58
C VAL A 57 -7.45 6.22 5.92
N VAL A 58 -7.43 7.38 6.57
CA VAL A 58 -6.18 8.08 6.93
C VAL A 58 -5.35 7.26 7.91
N PHE A 59 -5.97 6.63 8.91
CA PHE A 59 -5.28 5.72 9.84
C PHE A 59 -4.71 4.50 9.11
N SER A 60 -5.49 3.89 8.22
CA SER A 60 -5.05 2.75 7.42
C SER A 60 -3.84 3.09 6.55
N LEU A 61 -3.85 4.27 5.92
CA LEU A 61 -2.72 4.77 5.14
C LEU A 61 -1.49 5.01 6.00
N ALA A 62 -1.64 5.58 7.20
CA ALA A 62 -0.53 5.78 8.13
C ALA A 62 0.10 4.44 8.56
N ILE A 63 -0.72 3.41 8.83
CA ILE A 63 -0.25 2.06 9.14
C ILE A 63 0.51 1.45 7.96
N CYS A 64 -0.04 1.59 6.75
CA CYS A 64 0.61 1.06 5.55
C CYS A 64 1.92 1.80 5.22
N TRP A 65 2.00 3.11 5.44
CA TRP A 65 3.23 3.87 5.31
C TRP A 65 4.28 3.42 6.32
N ALA A 66 3.90 3.24 7.59
CA ALA A 66 4.80 2.78 8.64
C ALA A 66 5.35 1.36 8.38
N SER A 67 4.66 0.54 7.57
CA SER A 67 5.13 -0.80 7.19
C SER A 67 6.00 -0.83 5.93
N VAL A 68 6.15 0.29 5.22
CA VAL A 68 7.09 0.41 4.11
C VAL A 68 8.52 0.42 4.68
N SER A 69 9.33 -0.55 4.25
CA SER A 69 10.73 -0.62 4.68
C SER A 69 11.62 0.36 3.93
N THR A 70 12.67 0.82 4.61
CA THR A 70 13.72 1.68 4.01
C THR A 70 14.37 1.02 2.80
N LEU A 71 14.62 -0.29 2.84
CA LEU A 71 15.13 -1.07 1.72
C LEU A 71 14.27 -0.93 0.46
N LEU A 72 12.95 -0.91 0.63
CA LEU A 72 12.00 -0.84 -0.48
C LEU A 72 11.95 0.57 -1.08
N ILE A 73 12.09 1.59 -0.25
CA ILE A 73 12.29 2.98 -0.69
C ILE A 73 13.60 3.07 -1.48
N ASN A 74 14.71 2.58 -0.95
CA ASN A 74 16.01 2.63 -1.63
C ASN A 74 15.97 1.92 -2.99
N LYS A 75 15.32 0.75 -3.06
CA LYS A 75 15.14 0.03 -4.32
C LYS A 75 14.34 0.85 -5.34
N SER A 76 13.30 1.56 -4.89
CA SER A 76 12.50 2.45 -5.74
C SER A 76 13.30 3.60 -6.35
N TRP A 77 14.31 4.12 -5.63
CA TRP A 77 15.12 5.25 -6.08
C TRP A 77 16.44 4.86 -6.75
N LYS A 78 16.82 3.58 -6.75
CA LYS A 78 18.14 3.10 -7.19
C LYS A 78 18.54 3.59 -8.59
N ASP A 79 17.59 3.62 -9.52
CA ASP A 79 17.88 3.99 -10.92
C ASP A 79 18.07 5.51 -11.10
N LEU A 80 17.51 6.31 -10.19
CA LEU A 80 17.63 7.78 -10.21
C LEU A 80 18.78 8.27 -9.33
N LEU A 81 18.99 7.61 -8.19
CA LEU A 81 19.90 7.99 -7.12
C LEU A 81 20.60 6.74 -6.55
N PRO A 82 21.57 6.17 -7.27
CA PRO A 82 22.18 4.88 -6.94
C PRO A 82 22.96 4.84 -5.62
N ASN A 83 23.23 6.00 -5.00
CA ASN A 83 23.99 6.14 -3.76
C ASN A 83 23.10 6.45 -2.54
N ILE A 84 21.78 6.26 -2.63
CA ILE A 84 20.93 6.33 -1.44
C ILE A 84 21.18 5.08 -0.59
N ILE A 85 21.74 5.34 0.61
CA ILE A 85 22.24 4.42 1.64
C ILE A 85 21.34 3.22 1.87
#